data_AF-A0A965LTA6-F1
#
_entry.id   AF-A0A965LTA6-F1
#
_cell.length_a   1.000
_cell.length_b   1.000
_cell.length_c   1.000
_cell.angle_alpha   90.00
_cell.angle_beta   90.00
_cell.angle_gamma   90.00
#
_symmetry.space_group_name_H-M   'P 1'
#
loop_
_entity.id
_entity.type
_entity.pdbx_description
1 polymer ?
#
loop_
_entity_poly.entity_id
_entity_poly.type
_entity_poly.pdbx_seq_one_letter_code
_entity_poly.pdbx_strand_id
1 'polypeptide(L)'
;MSNIGGKLKEQAQLPEFTKKVGLFEAKVIAVNPTAEEYKDLLDIELKEDSKAVEYLGESLEGNTKLRLDFWLKEIKSGDKFKLTFFLENKEKENKDGTKKQYINAVGTTTWSEDADSLPDWFAKRDYRVAFVGEDELYNFLRTWLGNLDYRDAETTLQLDWKPLMKGNVKDLKNLVGGSLTTNVVAMATIKTVVKEDGTREYQGVYNKGFLPSYSLKSFRLVNYTDASVVDKLRKKKSKDLKPHERFVVNITGEYGCKDFFVLKDLRDYNAGDNFVASDKAIADDDSTY
;
A
#
# COMPACT_ATOMS: atom_id res chain seq x y z
N MET A 1 0.18 -41.27 36.49
CA MET A 1 -0.38 -40.92 35.16
C MET A 1 -1.03 -39.55 35.30
N SER A 2 -0.55 -38.55 34.56
CA SER A 2 -1.12 -37.21 34.63
C SER A 2 -2.36 -37.14 33.75
N ASN A 3 -3.52 -36.89 34.37
CA ASN A 3 -4.76 -36.56 33.68
C ASN A 3 -4.71 -35.09 33.27
N ILE A 4 -4.48 -34.83 31.98
CA ILE A 4 -4.58 -33.50 31.38
C ILE A 4 -5.74 -33.53 30.38
N GLY A 5 -6.74 -32.69 30.60
CA GLY A 5 -7.89 -32.52 29.72
C GLY A 5 -8.54 -31.14 29.91
N GLY A 6 -9.05 -30.58 28.80
CA GLY A 6 -9.76 -29.30 28.73
C GLY A 6 -10.25 -29.04 27.30
N LYS A 7 -11.27 -28.20 27.12
CA LYS A 7 -11.70 -27.78 25.77
C LYS A 7 -10.68 -26.82 25.18
N LEU A 8 -10.28 -27.06 23.93
CA LEU A 8 -9.51 -26.08 23.15
C LEU A 8 -10.30 -24.77 23.10
N LYS A 9 -9.60 -23.66 23.34
CA LYS A 9 -10.20 -22.33 23.27
C LYS A 9 -10.73 -22.13 21.85
N GLU A 10 -12.04 -22.07 21.68
CA GLU A 10 -12.65 -21.62 20.42
C GLU A 10 -12.17 -20.18 20.18
N GLN A 11 -11.20 -20.03 19.27
CA GLN A 11 -11.03 -18.75 18.63
C GLN A 11 -12.30 -18.53 17.83
N ALA A 12 -13.17 -17.65 18.29
CA ALA A 12 -14.26 -17.11 17.48
C ALA A 12 -13.62 -16.61 16.18
N GLN A 13 -13.74 -17.42 15.14
CA GLN A 13 -13.35 -17.07 13.79
C GLN A 13 -14.21 -15.86 13.44
N LEU A 14 -13.56 -14.71 13.23
CA LEU A 14 -14.18 -13.64 12.46
C LEU A 14 -14.72 -14.31 11.17
N PRO A 15 -15.91 -13.95 10.67
CA PRO A 15 -16.43 -14.53 9.45
C PRO A 15 -15.31 -14.52 8.41
N GLU A 16 -15.01 -15.69 7.85
CA GLU A 16 -13.88 -15.89 6.97
C GLU A 16 -14.15 -15.09 5.69
N PHE A 17 -13.76 -13.81 5.70
CA PHE A 17 -13.85 -12.97 4.52
C PHE A 17 -12.97 -13.59 3.46
N THR A 18 -13.57 -13.95 2.34
CA THR A 18 -12.84 -14.46 1.18
C THR A 18 -11.79 -13.43 0.79
N LYS A 19 -10.51 -13.79 0.94
CA LYS A 19 -9.40 -12.91 0.52
C LYS A 19 -9.52 -12.63 -0.97
N LYS A 20 -9.01 -11.49 -1.42
CA LYS A 20 -9.12 -11.02 -2.81
C LYS A 20 -7.77 -10.56 -3.34
N VAL A 21 -7.61 -10.72 -4.64
CA VAL A 21 -6.40 -10.32 -5.38
C VAL A 21 -6.78 -9.60 -6.65
N GLY A 22 -5.95 -8.64 -7.04
CA GLY A 22 -6.12 -7.92 -8.29
C GLY A 22 -6.36 -6.43 -8.13
N LEU A 23 -6.60 -5.78 -9.25
CA LEU A 23 -6.79 -4.35 -9.38
C LEU A 23 -8.26 -4.00 -9.16
N PHE A 24 -8.48 -2.94 -8.39
CA PHE A 24 -9.82 -2.49 -8.07
C PHE A 24 -9.87 -0.97 -7.98
N GLU A 25 -11.00 -0.39 -8.43
CA GLU A 25 -11.27 1.02 -8.24
C GLU A 25 -11.94 1.22 -6.88
N ALA A 26 -11.45 2.17 -6.09
CA ALA A 26 -11.95 2.43 -4.76
C ALA A 26 -12.00 3.92 -4.43
N LYS A 27 -12.91 4.24 -3.51
CA LYS A 27 -12.94 5.51 -2.81
C LYS A 27 -12.36 5.36 -1.40
N VAL A 28 -11.70 6.39 -0.90
CA VAL A 28 -11.33 6.46 0.52
C VAL A 28 -12.58 6.74 1.33
N ILE A 29 -12.78 6.00 2.42
CA ILE A 29 -13.94 6.15 3.32
C ILE A 29 -13.57 6.48 4.77
N ALA A 30 -12.34 6.21 5.19
CA ALA A 30 -11.84 6.59 6.50
C ALA A 30 -10.31 6.68 6.52
N VAL A 31 -9.76 7.46 7.46
CA VAL A 31 -8.32 7.59 7.71
C VAL A 31 -8.09 7.47 9.22
N ASN A 32 -7.27 6.52 9.67
CA ASN A 32 -7.07 6.17 11.08
C ASN A 32 -8.38 6.23 11.91
N PRO A 33 -9.36 5.37 11.60
CA PRO A 33 -10.64 5.38 12.27
C PRO A 33 -10.52 5.11 13.78
N THR A 34 -11.30 5.80 14.59
CA THR A 34 -11.53 5.49 16.00
C THR A 34 -12.29 4.16 16.14
N ALA A 35 -12.38 3.61 17.35
CA ALA A 35 -13.15 2.39 17.60
C ALA A 35 -14.64 2.55 17.20
N GLU A 36 -15.21 3.74 17.42
CA GLU A 36 -16.57 4.09 16.97
C GLU A 36 -16.65 4.12 15.44
N GLU A 37 -15.72 4.80 14.76
CA GLU A 37 -15.67 4.87 13.29
C GLU A 37 -15.45 3.48 12.65
N TYR A 38 -14.74 2.55 13.31
CA TYR A 38 -14.62 1.16 12.87
C TYR A 38 -15.98 0.48 12.79
N LYS A 39 -16.83 0.67 13.79
CA LYS A 39 -18.19 0.13 13.79
C LYS A 39 -19.05 0.85 12.75
N ASP A 40 -19.10 2.17 12.80
CA ASP A 40 -20.07 2.96 12.03
C ASP A 40 -19.75 3.05 10.53
N LEU A 41 -18.46 3.17 10.17
CA LEU A 41 -18.03 3.33 8.77
C LEU A 41 -17.63 1.99 8.15
N LEU A 42 -17.02 1.11 8.95
CA LEU A 42 -16.41 -0.12 8.45
C LEU A 42 -17.22 -1.37 8.77
N ASP A 43 -18.25 -1.30 9.62
CA ASP A 43 -19.02 -2.47 10.05
C ASP A 43 -18.10 -3.55 10.66
N ILE A 44 -17.11 -3.10 11.44
CA ILE A 44 -16.12 -3.95 12.09
C ILE A 44 -16.16 -3.66 13.58
N GLU A 45 -16.58 -4.65 14.37
CA GLU A 45 -16.47 -4.57 15.83
C GLU A 45 -15.06 -4.97 16.27
N LEU A 46 -14.38 -4.05 16.94
CA LEU A 46 -13.07 -4.32 17.51
C LEU A 46 -13.21 -5.06 18.83
N LYS A 47 -12.34 -6.04 19.05
CA LYS A 47 -12.16 -6.68 20.36
C LYS A 47 -11.55 -5.68 21.35
N GLU A 48 -11.82 -5.87 22.65
CA GLU A 48 -11.31 -5.00 23.71
C GLU A 48 -9.77 -4.90 23.72
N ASP A 49 -9.07 -5.97 23.34
CA ASP A 49 -7.61 -6.04 23.27
C ASP A 49 -7.04 -5.67 21.89
N SER A 50 -7.87 -5.12 21.00
CA SER A 50 -7.48 -4.80 19.63
C SER A 50 -6.52 -3.62 19.54
N LYS A 51 -5.37 -3.85 18.91
CA LYS A 51 -4.39 -2.80 18.55
C LYS A 51 -4.73 -2.06 17.25
N ALA A 52 -5.95 -2.22 16.73
CA ALA A 52 -6.36 -1.65 15.45
C ALA A 52 -6.45 -0.11 15.47
N VAL A 53 -6.55 0.50 16.67
CA VAL A 53 -6.54 1.96 16.89
C VAL A 53 -5.22 2.48 17.46
N GLU A 54 -4.25 1.58 17.73
CA GLU A 54 -2.89 1.96 18.11
C GLU A 54 -2.12 2.36 16.84
N TYR A 55 -2.11 3.67 16.56
CA TYR A 55 -1.47 4.23 15.37
C TYR A 55 -0.08 4.78 15.62
N LEU A 56 0.23 5.17 16.86
CA LEU A 56 1.55 5.68 17.23
C LEU A 56 2.42 4.56 17.79
N GLY A 57 3.72 4.68 17.56
CA GLY A 57 4.74 3.82 18.15
C GLY A 57 6.09 4.50 18.17
N GLU A 58 7.11 3.74 18.50
CA GLU A 58 8.49 4.20 18.60
C GLU A 58 9.42 3.23 17.86
N SER A 59 10.46 3.76 17.21
CA SER A 59 11.54 2.96 16.64
C SER A 59 12.51 2.51 17.73
N LEU A 60 13.41 1.57 17.40
CA LEU A 60 14.48 1.16 18.32
C LEU A 60 15.45 2.32 18.62
N GLU A 61 15.48 3.34 17.77
CA GLU A 61 16.32 4.54 17.90
C GLU A 61 15.60 5.69 18.63
N GLY A 62 14.37 5.46 19.11
CA GLY A 62 13.57 6.48 19.80
C GLY A 62 12.80 7.43 18.88
N ASN A 63 12.78 7.17 17.56
CA ASN A 63 12.02 8.00 16.62
C ASN A 63 10.53 7.68 16.71
N THR A 64 9.68 8.70 16.71
CA THR A 64 8.24 8.51 16.61
C THR A 64 7.86 7.84 15.29
N LYS A 65 6.99 6.82 15.38
CA LYS A 65 6.40 6.14 14.23
C LYS A 65 4.90 6.39 14.19
N LEU A 66 4.37 6.58 12.98
CA LEU A 66 2.94 6.65 12.72
C LEU A 66 2.55 5.59 11.69
N ARG A 67 1.59 4.74 12.06
CA ARG A 67 0.81 3.93 11.12
C ARG A 67 -0.35 4.78 10.62
N LEU A 68 -0.39 5.01 9.31
CA LEU A 68 -1.46 5.73 8.65
C LEU A 68 -2.27 4.74 7.80
N ASP A 69 -3.47 4.42 8.28
CA ASP A 69 -4.41 3.49 7.67
C ASP A 69 -5.49 4.27 6.91
N PHE A 70 -5.51 4.12 5.59
CA PHE A 70 -6.62 4.52 4.73
C PHE A 70 -7.53 3.32 4.48
N TRP A 71 -8.82 3.47 4.73
CA TRP A 71 -9.81 2.47 4.36
C TRP A 71 -10.40 2.80 3.00
N LEU A 72 -10.25 1.85 2.09
CA LEU A 72 -10.72 1.91 0.72
C LEU A 72 -12.00 1.09 0.59
N LYS A 73 -13.03 1.63 -0.06
CA LYS A 73 -14.23 0.90 -0.44
C LYS A 73 -14.25 0.70 -1.95
N GLU A 74 -14.24 -0.55 -2.39
CA GLU A 74 -14.36 -0.91 -3.80
C GLU A 74 -15.73 -0.48 -4.33
N ILE A 75 -15.76 0.09 -5.53
CA ILE A 75 -16.95 0.80 -6.03
C ILE A 75 -18.10 -0.11 -6.47
N LYS A 76 -17.85 -1.38 -6.82
CA LYS A 76 -18.84 -2.33 -7.34
C LYS A 76 -19.38 -3.27 -6.27
N SER A 77 -18.51 -3.96 -5.54
CA SER A 77 -18.86 -4.92 -4.50
C SER A 77 -19.09 -4.25 -3.14
N GLY A 78 -18.47 -3.09 -2.91
CA GLY A 78 -18.46 -2.44 -1.61
C GLY A 78 -17.48 -3.06 -0.62
N ASP A 79 -16.63 -4.00 -1.07
CA ASP A 79 -15.57 -4.60 -0.26
C ASP A 79 -14.65 -3.53 0.31
N LYS A 80 -14.24 -3.70 1.57
CA LYS A 80 -13.41 -2.75 2.30
C LYS A 80 -11.99 -3.29 2.41
N PHE A 81 -11.01 -2.49 2.01
CA PHE A 81 -9.61 -2.82 2.07
C PHE A 81 -8.84 -1.79 2.89
N LYS A 82 -7.93 -2.28 3.74
CA LYS A 82 -7.03 -1.41 4.50
C LYS A 82 -5.74 -1.20 3.73
N LEU A 83 -5.44 0.06 3.41
CA LEU A 83 -4.18 0.52 2.87
C LEU A 83 -3.37 1.17 3.99
N THR A 84 -2.16 0.68 4.24
CA THR A 84 -1.31 1.16 5.35
C THR A 84 -0.02 1.79 4.84
N PHE A 85 0.31 2.96 5.38
CA PHE A 85 1.62 3.59 5.29
C PHE A 85 2.28 3.60 6.67
N PHE A 86 3.59 3.35 6.70
CA PHE A 86 4.39 3.44 7.91
C PHE A 86 5.34 4.62 7.78
N LEU A 87 5.12 5.62 8.62
CA LEU A 87 5.93 6.83 8.68
C LEU A 87 6.84 6.77 9.90
N GLU A 88 8.04 7.32 9.79
CA GLU A 88 8.96 7.49 10.91
C GLU A 88 9.56 8.89 10.87
N ASN A 89 9.65 9.54 12.04
CA ASN A 89 10.25 10.85 12.21
C ASN A 89 11.78 10.78 12.10
N LYS A 90 12.26 10.36 10.94
CA LYS A 90 13.66 10.19 10.57
C LYS A 90 13.82 10.60 9.12
N GLU A 91 14.79 11.47 8.84
CA GLU A 91 15.15 11.85 7.47
C GLU A 91 15.52 10.61 6.65
N LYS A 92 15.04 10.53 5.41
CA LYS A 92 15.24 9.35 4.56
C LYS A 92 16.57 9.44 3.81
N GLU A 93 17.43 8.49 4.12
CA GLU A 93 18.73 8.28 3.47
C GLU A 93 18.71 6.97 2.68
N ASN A 94 19.59 6.86 1.69
CA ASN A 94 19.81 5.61 0.97
C ASN A 94 20.62 4.64 1.84
N LYS A 95 20.79 3.40 1.37
CA LYS A 95 21.37 2.31 2.17
C LYS A 95 22.79 2.59 2.69
N ASP A 96 23.58 3.37 1.94
CA ASP A 96 24.97 3.71 2.29
C ASP A 96 25.12 5.10 2.95
N GLY A 97 24.02 5.85 3.13
CA GLY A 97 24.03 7.17 3.75
C GLY A 97 24.62 8.30 2.89
N THR A 98 24.91 8.06 1.61
CA THR A 98 25.51 9.07 0.72
C THR A 98 24.48 10.02 0.11
N LYS A 99 23.20 9.65 0.07
CA LYS A 99 22.12 10.45 -0.54
C LYS A 99 20.93 10.55 0.37
N LYS A 100 20.34 11.75 0.40
CA LYS A 100 19.04 12.02 1.01
C LYS A 100 17.96 11.99 -0.05
N GLN A 101 16.76 11.55 0.33
CA GLN A 101 15.57 11.76 -0.48
C GLN A 101 15.02 13.15 -0.16
N TYR A 102 14.79 13.96 -1.18
CA TYR A 102 14.13 15.24 -1.09
C TYR A 102 12.69 15.12 -1.55
N ILE A 103 11.80 15.94 -1.00
CA ILE A 103 10.40 16.08 -1.42
C ILE A 103 10.08 17.57 -1.63
N ASN A 104 9.39 17.89 -2.73
CA ASN A 104 8.98 19.26 -3.04
C ASN A 104 7.53 19.54 -2.59
N ALA A 105 7.10 20.80 -2.72
CA ALA A 105 5.80 21.30 -2.26
C ALA A 105 4.57 20.67 -2.93
N VAL A 106 4.76 19.78 -3.91
CA VAL A 106 3.68 18.99 -4.52
C VAL A 106 3.82 17.49 -4.26
N GLY A 107 4.77 17.07 -3.43
CA GLY A 107 4.98 15.67 -3.11
C GLY A 107 5.72 14.86 -4.16
N THR A 108 6.46 15.51 -5.07
CA THR A 108 7.41 14.78 -5.92
C THR A 108 8.70 14.57 -5.14
N THR A 109 9.34 13.42 -5.31
CA THR A 109 10.61 13.10 -4.65
C THR A 109 11.75 12.91 -5.64
N THR A 110 12.98 13.15 -5.17
CA THR A 110 14.22 12.81 -5.88
C THR A 110 15.33 12.49 -4.88
N TRP A 111 16.33 11.72 -5.31
CA TRP A 111 17.52 11.45 -4.50
C TRP A 111 18.65 12.38 -4.90
N SER A 112 19.37 12.93 -3.93
CA SER A 112 20.52 13.81 -4.17
C SER A 112 21.53 13.72 -3.04
N GLU A 113 22.80 13.99 -3.34
CA GLU A 113 23.89 14.07 -2.35
C GLU A 113 23.75 15.34 -1.52
N ASP A 114 23.43 16.45 -2.17
CA ASP A 114 23.16 17.76 -1.55
C ASP A 114 22.04 18.52 -2.28
N ALA A 115 21.65 19.66 -1.73
CA ALA A 115 20.60 20.50 -2.28
C ALA A 115 21.01 21.19 -3.60
N ASP A 116 22.31 21.46 -3.79
CA ASP A 116 22.84 22.14 -4.98
C ASP A 116 22.84 21.21 -6.22
N SER A 117 22.84 19.90 -5.98
CA SER A 117 22.78 18.86 -7.01
C SER A 117 21.35 18.47 -7.41
N LEU A 118 20.33 19.16 -6.88
CA LEU A 118 18.94 18.90 -7.24
C LEU A 118 18.62 19.32 -8.68
N PRO A 119 17.82 18.54 -9.43
CA PRO A 119 17.41 18.95 -10.77
C PRO A 119 16.60 20.25 -10.77
N ASP A 120 16.84 21.13 -11.77
CA ASP A 120 16.12 22.41 -11.90
C ASP A 120 14.59 22.26 -11.88
N TRP A 121 14.06 21.21 -12.51
CA TRP A 121 12.61 20.97 -12.53
C TRP A 121 12.03 20.71 -11.14
N PHE A 122 12.85 20.23 -10.20
CA PHE A 122 12.49 19.91 -8.83
C PHE A 122 12.62 21.15 -7.93
N ALA A 123 13.75 21.86 -8.03
CA ALA A 123 14.11 23.00 -7.18
C ALA A 123 13.30 24.29 -7.48
N LYS A 124 12.46 24.29 -8.51
CA LYS A 124 11.52 25.39 -8.83
C LYS A 124 10.40 25.61 -7.80
N ARG A 125 10.25 24.69 -6.85
CA ARG A 125 9.26 24.76 -5.76
C ARG A 125 9.98 24.58 -4.44
N ASP A 126 9.38 25.04 -3.35
CA ASP A 126 9.88 24.76 -2.02
C ASP A 126 10.09 23.25 -1.82
N TYR A 127 11.21 22.90 -1.20
CA TYR A 127 11.58 21.51 -0.96
C TYR A 127 12.26 21.34 0.39
N ARG A 128 12.29 20.09 0.85
CA ARG A 128 13.05 19.68 2.04
C ARG A 128 13.47 18.23 1.92
N VAL A 129 14.27 17.77 2.87
CA VAL A 129 14.52 16.34 3.05
C VAL A 129 13.21 15.65 3.42
N ALA A 130 12.94 14.53 2.76
CA ALA A 130 11.78 13.68 3.00
C ALA A 130 12.00 12.84 4.26
N PHE A 131 10.92 12.52 4.96
CA PHE A 131 10.96 11.56 6.06
C PHE A 131 10.69 10.14 5.56
N VAL A 132 11.04 9.14 6.36
CA VAL A 132 10.80 7.73 6.04
C VAL A 132 9.31 7.47 5.82
N GLY A 133 8.97 6.82 4.71
CA GLY A 133 7.61 6.47 4.29
C GLY A 133 6.83 7.58 3.57
N GLU A 134 7.40 8.79 3.49
CA GLU A 134 6.71 9.95 2.94
C GLU A 134 6.50 9.86 1.42
N ASP A 135 7.48 9.34 0.69
CA ASP A 135 7.38 9.14 -0.76
C ASP A 135 6.18 8.26 -1.15
N GLU A 136 6.01 7.12 -0.47
CA GLU A 136 4.88 6.22 -0.67
C GLU A 136 3.54 6.90 -0.36
N LEU A 137 3.47 7.65 0.74
CA LEU A 137 2.27 8.40 1.11
C LEU A 137 1.93 9.46 0.06
N TYR A 138 2.89 10.28 -0.36
CA TYR A 138 2.59 11.35 -1.32
C TYR A 138 2.30 10.83 -2.73
N ASN A 139 2.87 9.69 -3.13
CA ASN A 139 2.46 9.00 -4.36
C ASN A 139 0.96 8.65 -4.33
N PHE A 140 0.48 8.15 -3.20
CA PHE A 140 -0.94 7.91 -2.97
C PHE A 140 -1.75 9.21 -2.96
N LEU A 141 -1.37 10.21 -2.15
CA LEU A 141 -2.10 11.47 -2.03
C LEU A 141 -2.22 12.19 -3.37
N ARG A 142 -1.18 12.15 -4.21
CA ARG A 142 -1.22 12.72 -5.56
C ARG A 142 -2.22 12.04 -6.49
N THR A 143 -2.45 10.75 -6.29
CA THR A 143 -3.46 10.01 -7.06
C THR A 143 -4.85 10.20 -6.48
N TRP A 144 -4.96 10.23 -5.15
CA TRP A 144 -6.23 10.42 -4.46
C TRP A 144 -6.76 11.85 -4.59
N LEU A 145 -5.90 12.86 -4.58
CA LEU A 145 -6.22 14.26 -4.82
C LEU A 145 -6.09 14.63 -6.31
N GLY A 146 -6.54 13.74 -7.18
CA GLY A 146 -6.34 13.82 -8.63
C GLY A 146 -7.03 15.01 -9.32
N ASN A 147 -7.89 15.76 -8.63
CA ASN A 147 -8.49 16.99 -9.15
C ASN A 147 -7.59 18.23 -8.97
N LEU A 148 -6.46 18.12 -8.24
CA LEU A 148 -5.46 19.18 -8.17
C LEU A 148 -4.67 19.27 -9.47
N ASP A 149 -4.44 20.50 -9.97
CA ASP A 149 -3.52 20.72 -11.07
C ASP A 149 -2.07 20.82 -10.56
N TYR A 150 -1.38 19.69 -10.53
CA TYR A 150 0.04 19.63 -10.13
C TYR A 150 1.02 20.34 -11.08
N ARG A 151 0.55 20.85 -12.23
CA ARG A 151 1.35 21.67 -13.15
C ARG A 151 1.28 23.14 -12.77
N ASP A 152 0.20 23.57 -12.12
CA ASP A 152 0.05 24.93 -11.63
C ASP A 152 1.08 25.22 -10.53
N ALA A 153 1.84 26.30 -10.69
CA ALA A 153 2.88 26.72 -9.78
C ALA A 153 2.34 27.01 -8.36
N GLU A 154 1.08 27.40 -8.23
CA GLU A 154 0.43 27.74 -6.95
C GLU A 154 -0.08 26.50 -6.21
N THR A 155 -0.25 25.36 -6.91
CA THR A 155 -0.69 24.12 -6.27
C THR A 155 0.32 23.67 -5.22
N THR A 156 -0.17 23.47 -4.01
CA THR A 156 0.61 22.95 -2.87
C THR A 156 -0.06 21.70 -2.31
N LEU A 157 0.72 20.66 -2.07
CA LEU A 157 0.38 19.47 -1.33
C LEU A 157 1.48 19.30 -0.28
N GLN A 158 1.23 19.77 0.94
CA GLN A 158 2.14 19.66 2.07
C GLN A 158 1.33 19.33 3.32
N LEU A 159 1.64 18.20 3.93
CA LEU A 159 1.15 17.85 5.26
C LEU A 159 2.07 18.47 6.31
N ASP A 160 1.50 19.02 7.38
CA ASP A 160 2.29 19.44 8.53
C ASP A 160 2.81 18.19 9.28
N TRP A 161 4.12 17.98 9.19
CA TRP A 161 4.77 16.79 9.72
C TRP A 161 4.68 16.70 11.25
N LYS A 162 4.77 17.84 11.95
CA LYS A 162 4.84 17.86 13.42
C LYS A 162 3.52 17.43 14.08
N PRO A 163 2.33 17.91 13.65
CA PRO A 163 1.05 17.36 14.04
C PRO A 163 0.86 15.91 13.60
N LEU A 164 1.30 15.54 12.39
CA LEU A 164 1.17 14.18 11.89
C LEU A 164 1.89 13.18 12.81
N MET A 165 3.12 13.48 13.23
CA MET A 165 3.88 12.66 14.19
C MET A 165 3.29 12.64 15.61
N LYS A 166 2.31 13.50 15.91
CA LYS A 166 1.51 13.43 17.15
C LYS A 166 0.19 12.65 16.96
N GLY A 167 0.02 11.99 15.81
CA GLY A 167 -1.19 11.25 15.47
C GLY A 167 -2.35 12.12 14.98
N ASN A 168 -2.13 13.41 14.75
CA ASN A 168 -3.17 14.30 14.24
C ASN A 168 -3.34 14.11 12.73
N VAL A 169 -4.38 13.38 12.34
CA VAL A 169 -4.75 13.12 10.93
C VAL A 169 -5.99 13.90 10.49
N LYS A 170 -6.39 14.95 11.24
CA LYS A 170 -7.65 15.66 11.01
C LYS A 170 -7.74 16.24 9.59
N ASP A 171 -6.65 16.79 9.08
CA ASP A 171 -6.64 17.37 7.72
C ASP A 171 -6.89 16.31 6.66
N LEU A 172 -6.30 15.11 6.82
CA LEU A 172 -6.56 13.97 5.94
C LEU A 172 -7.99 13.46 6.05
N LYS A 173 -8.56 13.41 7.26
CA LYS A 173 -9.97 13.04 7.48
C LYS A 173 -10.91 14.02 6.79
N ASN A 174 -10.64 15.33 6.89
CA ASN A 174 -11.46 16.36 6.27
C ASN A 174 -11.47 16.31 4.74
N LEU A 175 -10.44 15.71 4.12
CA LEU A 175 -10.39 15.51 2.67
C LEU A 175 -11.31 14.36 2.20
N VAL A 176 -11.71 13.44 3.08
CA VAL A 176 -12.53 12.28 2.70
C VAL A 176 -13.87 12.73 2.12
N GLY A 177 -14.11 12.38 0.85
CA GLY A 177 -15.31 12.80 0.12
C GLY A 177 -15.31 14.26 -0.34
N GLY A 178 -14.21 14.99 -0.16
CA GLY A 178 -14.06 16.37 -0.61
C GLY A 178 -13.91 16.49 -2.13
N SER A 179 -14.18 17.69 -2.66
CA SER A 179 -14.17 17.98 -4.10
C SER A 179 -12.81 17.82 -4.77
N LEU A 180 -11.71 17.89 -4.01
CA LEU A 180 -10.36 17.69 -4.51
C LEU A 180 -10.01 16.20 -4.71
N THR A 181 -10.83 15.29 -4.16
CA THR A 181 -10.55 13.85 -4.22
C THR A 181 -11.14 13.17 -5.45
N THR A 182 -10.49 12.10 -5.86
CA THR A 182 -10.91 11.19 -6.92
C THR A 182 -10.85 9.75 -6.42
N ASN A 183 -11.52 8.84 -7.13
CA ASN A 183 -11.28 7.42 -6.93
C ASN A 183 -9.85 7.05 -7.34
N VAL A 184 -9.33 5.97 -6.75
CA VAL A 184 -8.02 5.41 -7.05
C VAL A 184 -8.16 3.96 -7.48
N VAL A 185 -7.30 3.52 -8.38
CA VAL A 185 -7.08 2.10 -8.63
C VAL A 185 -5.95 1.64 -7.72
N ALA A 186 -6.26 0.66 -6.88
CA ALA A 186 -5.34 0.00 -5.97
C ALA A 186 -5.22 -1.49 -6.33
N MET A 187 -4.22 -2.17 -5.76
CA MET A 187 -3.97 -3.60 -6.00
C MET A 187 -4.04 -4.38 -4.70
N ALA A 188 -5.00 -5.29 -4.60
CA ALA A 188 -5.12 -6.24 -3.50
C ALA A 188 -4.08 -7.35 -3.65
N THR A 189 -3.37 -7.65 -2.56
CA THR A 189 -2.27 -8.62 -2.53
C THR A 189 -2.45 -9.63 -1.39
N ILE A 190 -1.81 -10.79 -1.51
CA ILE A 190 -1.72 -11.79 -0.43
C ILE A 190 -0.28 -11.94 -0.01
N LYS A 191 0.01 -11.56 1.24
CA LYS A 191 1.31 -11.80 1.85
C LYS A 191 1.30 -13.18 2.52
N THR A 192 2.19 -14.06 2.07
CA THR A 192 2.41 -15.36 2.70
C THR A 192 3.57 -15.25 3.71
N VAL A 193 3.35 -15.73 4.94
CA VAL A 193 4.36 -15.79 5.99
C VAL A 193 4.46 -17.23 6.45
N VAL A 194 5.61 -17.84 6.20
CA VAL A 194 5.93 -19.18 6.70
C VAL A 194 6.46 -19.04 8.13
N LYS A 195 5.86 -19.79 9.05
CA LYS A 195 6.28 -19.91 10.45
C LYS A 195 6.50 -21.39 10.77
N GLU A 196 7.16 -21.65 11.90
CA GLU A 196 7.37 -23.02 12.40
C GLU A 196 6.04 -23.78 12.61
N ASP A 197 4.95 -23.08 12.98
CA ASP A 197 3.60 -23.63 13.19
C ASP A 197 2.75 -23.70 11.91
N GLY A 198 3.33 -23.35 10.75
CA GLY A 198 2.68 -23.42 9.45
C GLY A 198 2.64 -22.09 8.69
N THR A 199 1.97 -22.13 7.54
CA THR A 199 1.86 -20.98 6.63
C THR A 199 0.65 -20.13 6.97
N ARG A 200 0.86 -18.81 7.14
CA ARG A 200 -0.22 -17.83 7.34
C ARG A 200 -0.25 -16.84 6.18
N GLU A 201 -1.45 -16.52 5.74
CA GLU A 201 -1.68 -15.58 4.65
C GLU A 201 -2.44 -14.36 5.13
N TYR A 202 -2.05 -13.18 4.66
CA TYR A 202 -2.64 -11.91 5.06
C TYR A 202 -3.08 -11.13 3.82
N GLN A 203 -4.32 -10.63 3.85
CA GLN A 203 -4.80 -9.66 2.86
C GLN A 203 -4.05 -8.34 3.03
N GLY A 204 -3.55 -7.80 1.92
CA GLY A 204 -2.92 -6.48 1.85
C GLY A 204 -3.41 -5.66 0.67
N VAL A 205 -2.95 -4.41 0.63
CA VAL A 205 -3.01 -3.52 -0.53
C VAL A 205 -1.59 -3.04 -0.81
N TYR A 206 -1.15 -3.15 -2.06
CA TYR A 206 0.16 -2.66 -2.47
C TYR A 206 0.24 -1.14 -2.34
N ASN A 207 1.14 -0.65 -1.48
CA ASN A 207 1.19 0.75 -1.06
C ASN A 207 2.26 1.60 -1.78
N LYS A 208 2.93 1.04 -2.80
CA LYS A 208 4.00 1.75 -3.54
C LYS A 208 3.58 2.20 -4.94
N GLY A 209 2.30 2.07 -5.29
CA GLY A 209 1.82 2.49 -6.58
C GLY A 209 0.30 2.50 -6.65
N PHE A 210 -0.23 3.57 -7.24
CA PHE A 210 -1.65 3.79 -7.46
C PHE A 210 -1.87 4.32 -8.86
N LEU A 211 -3.08 4.18 -9.38
CA LEU A 211 -3.44 4.65 -10.70
C LEU A 211 -4.76 5.42 -10.66
N PRO A 212 -4.98 6.40 -11.54
CA PRO A 212 -6.31 6.99 -11.72
C PRO A 212 -7.31 5.97 -12.27
N SER A 213 -8.60 6.12 -11.94
CA SER A 213 -9.71 5.22 -12.34
C SER A 213 -9.68 4.79 -13.81
N TYR A 214 -9.43 5.73 -14.73
CA TYR A 214 -9.43 5.44 -16.17
C TYR A 214 -8.38 4.41 -16.59
N SER A 215 -7.33 4.20 -15.78
CA SER A 215 -6.24 3.27 -16.08
C SER A 215 -6.66 1.81 -16.04
N LEU A 216 -7.74 1.47 -15.31
CA LEU A 216 -8.20 0.09 -15.17
C LEU A 216 -8.59 -0.53 -16.52
N LYS A 217 -9.10 0.29 -17.46
CA LYS A 217 -9.41 -0.15 -18.83
C LYS A 217 -8.20 -0.74 -19.54
N SER A 218 -7.00 -0.21 -19.31
CA SER A 218 -5.78 -0.73 -19.96
C SER A 218 -5.47 -2.18 -19.56
N PHE A 219 -5.73 -2.56 -18.31
CA PHE A 219 -5.49 -3.92 -17.82
C PHE A 219 -6.50 -4.94 -18.35
N ARG A 220 -7.63 -4.47 -18.87
CA ARG A 220 -8.61 -5.32 -19.57
C ARG A 220 -8.27 -5.49 -21.05
N LEU A 221 -7.56 -4.53 -21.64
CA LEU A 221 -7.19 -4.53 -23.06
C LEU A 221 -5.83 -5.18 -23.33
N VAL A 222 -4.92 -5.14 -22.35
CA VAL A 222 -3.55 -5.64 -22.50
C VAL A 222 -3.28 -6.69 -21.44
N ASN A 223 -2.80 -7.85 -21.87
CA ASN A 223 -2.42 -8.92 -20.97
C ASN A 223 -1.04 -8.67 -20.34
N TYR A 224 -1.00 -7.97 -19.22
CA TYR A 224 0.25 -7.71 -18.49
C TYR A 224 0.77 -8.91 -17.68
N THR A 225 0.09 -10.06 -17.71
CA THR A 225 0.66 -11.31 -17.17
C THR A 225 1.55 -12.04 -18.19
N ASP A 226 1.59 -11.57 -19.44
CA ASP A 226 2.49 -12.09 -20.48
C ASP A 226 3.88 -11.47 -20.30
N ALA A 227 4.88 -12.32 -20.01
CA ALA A 227 6.27 -11.91 -19.83
C ALA A 227 6.81 -11.15 -21.05
N SER A 228 6.41 -11.54 -22.27
CA SER A 228 6.87 -10.87 -23.50
C SER A 228 6.35 -9.44 -23.63
N VAL A 229 5.15 -9.17 -23.11
CA VAL A 229 4.59 -7.81 -23.04
C VAL A 229 5.37 -6.99 -22.02
N VAL A 230 5.62 -7.54 -20.84
CA VAL A 230 6.38 -6.87 -19.78
C VAL A 230 7.82 -6.57 -20.22
N ASP A 231 8.49 -7.51 -20.89
CA ASP A 231 9.85 -7.33 -21.40
C ASP A 231 9.94 -6.24 -22.45
N LYS A 232 8.92 -6.11 -23.32
CA LYS A 232 8.82 -4.99 -24.26
C LYS A 232 8.69 -3.66 -23.53
N LEU A 233 7.93 -3.60 -22.44
CA LEU A 233 7.82 -2.38 -21.63
C LEU A 233 9.15 -2.02 -20.95
N ARG A 234 9.89 -3.00 -20.42
CA ARG A 234 11.18 -2.78 -19.77
C ARG A 234 12.24 -2.18 -20.71
N LYS A 235 12.10 -2.41 -22.02
CA LYS A 235 12.98 -1.84 -23.06
C LYS A 235 12.63 -0.40 -23.42
N LYS A 236 11.45 0.10 -23.05
CA LYS A 236 11.06 1.50 -23.29
C LYS A 236 11.80 2.42 -22.31
N LYS A 237 12.07 3.65 -22.73
CA LYS A 237 12.58 4.68 -21.81
C LYS A 237 11.47 5.05 -20.82
N SER A 238 11.85 5.35 -19.57
CA SER A 238 10.89 5.68 -18.51
C SER A 238 9.92 6.81 -18.88
N LYS A 239 10.40 7.81 -19.63
CA LYS A 239 9.60 8.95 -20.12
C LYS A 239 8.54 8.56 -21.16
N ASP A 240 8.73 7.46 -21.87
CA ASP A 240 7.83 6.98 -22.93
C ASP A 240 6.76 6.01 -22.39
N LEU A 241 6.90 5.56 -21.14
CA LEU A 241 5.92 4.71 -20.48
C LEU A 241 4.69 5.51 -20.08
N LYS A 242 3.51 5.00 -20.47
CA LYS A 242 2.23 5.49 -19.94
C LYS A 242 2.12 5.15 -18.44
N PRO A 243 1.27 5.86 -17.67
CA PRO A 243 1.16 5.64 -16.21
C PRO A 243 0.95 4.17 -15.80
N HIS A 244 0.02 3.47 -16.45
CA HIS A 244 -0.24 2.05 -16.17
C HIS A 244 0.90 1.12 -16.61
N GLU A 245 1.61 1.43 -17.70
CA GLU A 245 2.79 0.66 -18.12
C GLU A 245 3.94 0.83 -17.11
N ARG A 246 4.17 2.06 -16.63
CA ARG A 246 5.15 2.35 -15.58
C ARG A 246 4.80 1.61 -14.30
N PHE A 247 3.53 1.60 -13.91
CA PHE A 247 3.06 0.81 -12.78
C PHE A 247 3.41 -0.68 -12.94
N VAL A 248 3.11 -1.29 -14.09
CA VAL A 248 3.44 -2.70 -14.38
C VAL A 248 4.95 -2.97 -14.30
N VAL A 249 5.78 -2.11 -14.89
CA VAL A 249 7.24 -2.25 -14.84
C VAL A 249 7.75 -2.16 -13.40
N ASN A 250 7.22 -1.23 -12.61
CA ASN A 250 7.64 -1.02 -11.22
C ASN A 250 7.26 -2.21 -10.32
N ILE A 251 6.02 -2.69 -10.41
CA ILE A 251 5.56 -3.78 -9.53
C ILE A 251 6.19 -5.14 -9.90
N THR A 252 6.54 -5.36 -11.16
CA THR A 252 7.18 -6.61 -11.61
C THR A 252 8.71 -6.54 -11.53
N GLY A 253 9.26 -5.35 -11.28
CA GLY A 253 10.70 -5.11 -11.18
C GLY A 253 11.35 -5.78 -9.96
N GLU A 254 12.67 -5.71 -9.90
CA GLU A 254 13.47 -6.29 -8.81
C GLU A 254 13.02 -5.79 -7.42
N TYR A 255 12.69 -4.50 -7.31
CA TYR A 255 12.22 -3.87 -6.08
C TYR A 255 10.67 -3.76 -5.99
N GLY A 256 9.97 -4.50 -6.86
CA GLY A 256 8.52 -4.48 -7.00
C GLY A 256 7.76 -5.23 -5.90
N CYS A 257 6.52 -5.62 -6.18
CA CYS A 257 5.67 -6.34 -5.24
C CYS A 257 6.19 -7.77 -5.03
N LYS A 258 6.33 -8.17 -3.75
CA LYS A 258 6.79 -9.50 -3.34
C LYS A 258 5.66 -10.40 -2.84
N ASP A 259 4.49 -9.81 -2.63
CA ASP A 259 3.28 -10.54 -2.27
C ASP A 259 2.69 -11.19 -3.53
N PHE A 260 1.76 -12.12 -3.35
CA PHE A 260 0.99 -12.65 -4.47
C PHE A 260 -0.02 -11.60 -4.96
N PHE A 261 -0.09 -11.38 -6.27
CA PHE A 261 -1.00 -10.44 -6.91
C PHE A 261 -1.35 -10.89 -8.33
N VAL A 262 -2.39 -10.27 -8.91
CA VAL A 262 -2.73 -10.44 -10.33
C VAL A 262 -2.95 -9.09 -11.00
N LEU A 263 -2.55 -8.96 -12.26
CA LEU A 263 -2.73 -7.74 -13.06
C LEU A 263 -4.04 -7.73 -13.85
N LYS A 264 -5.13 -8.08 -13.17
CA LYS A 264 -6.49 -8.15 -13.72
C LYS A 264 -7.47 -7.55 -12.70
N ASP A 265 -8.73 -7.44 -13.09
CA ASP A 265 -9.81 -7.04 -12.17
C ASP A 265 -9.79 -7.91 -10.89
N LEU A 266 -10.19 -7.30 -9.79
CA LEU A 266 -10.35 -7.94 -8.49
C LEU A 266 -11.15 -9.23 -8.60
N ARG A 267 -10.61 -10.29 -7.98
CA ARG A 267 -11.27 -11.58 -7.87
C ARG A 267 -11.00 -12.20 -6.52
N ASP A 268 -11.80 -13.19 -6.18
CA ASP A 268 -11.55 -14.03 -5.02
C ASP A 268 -10.22 -14.76 -5.18
N TYR A 269 -9.48 -14.83 -4.09
CA TYR A 269 -8.19 -15.47 -4.01
C TYR A 269 -8.35 -16.99 -3.93
N ASN A 270 -7.61 -17.69 -4.78
CA ASN A 270 -7.46 -19.14 -4.71
C ASN A 270 -6.03 -19.46 -4.24
N ALA A 271 -5.90 -20.15 -3.11
CA ALA A 271 -4.59 -20.53 -2.57
C ALA A 271 -3.78 -21.44 -3.51
N GLY A 272 -4.46 -22.23 -4.37
CA GLY A 272 -3.79 -23.06 -5.38
C GLY A 272 -3.06 -22.26 -6.46
N ASP A 273 -3.40 -20.98 -6.66
CA ASP A 273 -2.70 -20.10 -7.60
C ASP A 273 -1.40 -19.53 -6.98
N ASN A 274 -1.21 -19.64 -5.66
CA ASN A 274 -0.07 -19.10 -4.94
C ASN A 274 0.93 -20.20 -4.60
N PHE A 275 1.91 -20.41 -5.47
CA PHE A 275 2.89 -21.48 -5.33
C PHE A 275 3.71 -21.43 -4.02
N VAL A 276 3.84 -20.25 -3.38
CA VAL A 276 4.49 -20.11 -2.07
C VAL A 276 3.62 -20.67 -0.93
N ALA A 277 2.30 -20.68 -1.10
CA ALA A 277 1.36 -21.28 -0.17
C ALA A 277 1.14 -22.79 -0.42
N SER A 278 1.48 -23.29 -1.62
CA SER A 278 1.27 -24.68 -2.02
C SER A 278 2.38 -25.66 -1.63
N ASP A 279 3.45 -25.22 -0.95
CA ASP A 279 4.50 -26.10 -0.37
C ASP A 279 3.99 -26.88 0.86
N LYS A 280 2.75 -27.40 0.80
CA LYS A 280 2.38 -28.59 1.57
C LYS A 280 2.97 -29.78 0.82
N ALA A 281 4.14 -30.23 1.32
CA ALA A 281 4.73 -31.55 1.10
C ALA A 281 4.25 -32.29 -0.16
N ILE A 282 4.93 -32.08 -1.29
CA ILE A 282 5.04 -33.13 -2.30
C ILE A 282 6.04 -34.14 -1.73
N ALA A 283 5.59 -34.91 -0.75
CA ALA A 283 6.24 -36.10 -0.23
C ALA A 283 5.14 -36.95 0.41
N ASP A 284 4.41 -37.70 -0.43
CA ASP A 284 4.38 -39.14 -0.30
C ASP A 284 3.64 -39.80 -1.48
N ASP A 285 4.14 -41.00 -1.78
CA ASP A 285 3.71 -42.01 -2.75
C ASP A 285 3.87 -41.72 -4.26
N ASP A 286 5.00 -42.17 -4.80
CA ASP A 286 4.96 -43.18 -5.85
C ASP A 286 6.33 -43.86 -6.04
N SER A 287 6.55 -44.98 -5.33
CA SER A 287 7.29 -46.13 -5.90
C SER A 287 7.00 -47.39 -5.10
N THR A 288 5.81 -47.96 -5.32
CA THR A 288 5.64 -49.41 -5.24
C THR A 288 6.27 -50.08 -6.47
N TYR A 289 7.05 -51.13 -6.19
CA TYR A 289 7.74 -52.10 -7.05
C TYR A 289 9.12 -51.72 -7.60
#